data_AF-A0A0Q9S849-F1
#
_entry.id   AF-A0A0Q9S849-F1
#
_cell.length_a   1.000
_cell.length_b   1.000
_cell.length_c   1.000
_cell.angle_alpha   90.00
_cell.angle_beta   90.00
_cell.angle_gamma   90.00
#
_symmetry.space_group_name_H-M   'P 1'
#
loop_
_entity.id
_entity.type
_entity.pdbx_description
1 polymer ?
#
loop_
_entity_poly.entity_id
_entity_poly.type
_entity_poly.pdbx_seq_one_letter_code
_entity_poly.pdbx_strand_id
1 'polypeptide(L)'
;MSKSKDKHELIDPDAVKGPIFSVRLLLSVLLIAAGIAYVVIWTLYVRDLRDFDQAFPKPKGGEPDTLIPSMDKLKDWNWAVGFGLIFIGLIAAAHPKTPLGRGRGVVVGMLGCFLIGLIWICTFYVFADRPEGEIWLLGDLGQLNLAVGIGFMAVGFTFATRWE
;
A
#
# COMPACT_ATOMS: atom_id res chain seq x y z
N MET A 1 4.63 -4.59 63.61
CA MET A 1 4.72 -5.87 62.88
C MET A 1 4.43 -5.60 61.40
N SER A 2 5.46 -5.83 60.58
CA SER A 2 5.50 -5.95 59.11
C SER A 2 4.88 -4.86 58.19
N LYS A 3 5.76 -3.99 57.67
CA LYS A 3 5.59 -3.41 56.33
C LYS A 3 5.67 -4.56 55.32
N SER A 4 4.54 -4.94 54.73
CA SER A 4 4.55 -5.86 53.59
C SER A 4 4.93 -5.08 52.34
N LYS A 5 6.02 -5.52 51.72
CA LYS A 5 6.68 -4.95 50.54
C LYS A 5 5.69 -4.90 49.38
N ASP A 6 5.45 -3.70 48.84
CA ASP A 6 5.00 -3.53 47.47
C ASP A 6 6.10 -4.11 46.57
N LYS A 7 5.89 -5.35 46.12
CA LYS A 7 6.66 -5.88 45.00
C LYS A 7 6.19 -5.09 43.78
N HIS A 8 6.94 -4.04 43.42
CA HIS A 8 7.04 -3.67 42.02
C HIS A 8 7.62 -4.89 41.30
N GLU A 9 6.76 -5.82 40.91
CA GLU A 9 7.04 -6.71 39.81
C GLU A 9 7.35 -5.78 38.63
N LEU A 10 8.65 -5.65 38.36
CA LEU A 10 9.14 -5.08 37.12
C LEU A 10 8.49 -5.93 36.04
N ILE A 11 7.41 -5.42 35.45
CA ILE A 11 6.82 -5.99 34.24
C ILE A 11 7.98 -6.06 33.28
N ASP A 12 8.45 -7.28 33.01
CA ASP A 12 9.55 -7.51 32.10
C ASP A 12 9.16 -6.85 30.77
N PRO A 13 9.84 -5.75 30.35
CA PRO A 13 9.47 -5.05 29.12
C PRO A 13 9.62 -5.96 27.90
N ASP A 14 10.33 -7.08 28.03
CA ASP A 14 10.49 -8.09 27.01
C ASP A 14 9.37 -9.14 27.00
N ALA A 15 8.56 -9.27 28.06
CA ALA A 15 7.40 -10.16 28.09
C ALA A 15 6.29 -9.75 27.09
N VAL A 16 6.30 -8.49 26.62
CA VAL A 16 5.37 -7.96 25.61
C VAL A 16 5.86 -8.23 24.18
N LYS A 17 7.12 -8.68 24.00
CA LYS A 17 7.72 -8.91 22.67
C LYS A 17 7.36 -10.30 22.15
N GLY A 18 6.14 -10.43 21.61
CA GLY A 18 5.79 -11.57 20.76
C GLY A 18 6.74 -11.68 19.54
N PRO A 19 6.80 -12.85 18.87
CA PRO A 19 7.72 -13.08 17.75
C PRO A 19 7.64 -11.98 16.69
N ILE A 20 8.80 -11.45 16.30
CA ILE A 20 8.90 -10.41 15.28
C ILE A 20 8.51 -10.99 13.91
N PHE A 21 8.83 -12.27 13.70
CA PHE A 21 8.54 -13.00 12.48
C PHE A 21 7.33 -13.91 12.66
N SER A 22 6.35 -13.77 11.77
CA SER A 22 5.13 -14.58 11.73
C SER A 22 4.84 -14.92 10.28
N VAL A 23 4.32 -16.11 10.01
CA VAL A 23 3.91 -16.52 8.64
C VAL A 23 2.95 -15.48 8.05
N ARG A 24 2.06 -14.91 8.87
CA ARG A 24 1.14 -13.86 8.43
C ARG A 24 1.85 -12.55 8.09
N LEU A 25 2.89 -12.17 8.84
CA LEU A 25 3.71 -10.99 8.49
C LEU A 25 4.39 -11.20 7.14
N LEU A 26 4.97 -12.39 6.92
CA LEU A 26 5.60 -12.72 5.63
C LEU A 26 4.58 -12.63 4.49
N LEU A 27 3.41 -13.24 4.64
CA LEU A 27 2.34 -13.18 3.65
C LEU A 27 1.88 -11.74 3.38
N SER A 28 1.72 -10.92 4.43
CA SER A 28 1.38 -9.50 4.29
C SER A 28 2.43 -8.72 3.48
N VAL A 29 3.72 -8.91 3.80
CA VAL A 29 4.81 -8.24 3.09
C VAL A 29 4.87 -8.70 1.63
N LEU A 30 4.69 -10.01 1.38
CA LEU A 30 4.63 -10.54 0.02
C LEU A 30 3.45 -9.98 -0.77
N LEU A 31 2.27 -9.84 -0.16
CA LEU A 31 1.09 -9.24 -0.80
C LEU A 31 1.32 -7.76 -1.13
N ILE A 32 1.91 -7.00 -0.22
CA ILE A 32 2.26 -5.59 -0.45
C ILE A 32 3.29 -5.49 -1.59
N ALA A 33 4.35 -6.29 -1.54
CA ALA A 33 5.40 -6.29 -2.57
C ALA A 33 4.85 -6.72 -3.94
N ALA A 34 3.98 -7.73 -3.98
CA ALA A 34 3.32 -8.17 -5.20
C ALA A 34 2.40 -7.08 -5.77
N GLY A 35 1.62 -6.41 -4.91
CA GLY A 35 0.78 -5.29 -5.32
C GLY A 35 1.58 -4.12 -5.87
N ILE A 36 2.69 -3.75 -5.21
CA ILE A 36 3.62 -2.71 -5.71
C ILE A 36 4.21 -3.12 -7.07
N ALA A 37 4.72 -4.35 -7.18
CA ALA A 37 5.27 -4.85 -8.44
C ALA A 37 4.22 -4.83 -9.56
N TYR A 38 2.97 -5.18 -9.26
CA TYR A 38 1.87 -5.15 -10.22
C TYR A 38 1.55 -3.72 -10.68
N VAL A 39 1.46 -2.76 -9.76
CA VAL A 39 1.28 -1.34 -10.07
C VAL A 39 2.42 -0.84 -10.95
N VAL A 40 3.67 -1.17 -10.62
CA VAL A 40 4.85 -0.77 -11.40
C VAL A 40 4.79 -1.36 -12.81
N ILE A 41 4.56 -2.68 -12.94
CA ILE A 41 4.47 -3.35 -14.25
C ILE A 41 3.40 -2.67 -15.11
N TRP A 42 2.22 -2.38 -14.54
CA TRP A 42 1.16 -1.71 -15.27
C TRP A 42 1.53 -0.25 -15.63
N THR A 43 2.19 0.52 -14.74
CA THR A 43 2.68 1.87 -15.09
C THR A 43 3.66 1.86 -16.25
N LEU A 44 4.57 0.88 -16.29
CA LEU A 44 5.57 0.78 -17.35
C LEU A 44 4.88 0.45 -18.68
N TYR A 45 3.94 -0.49 -18.67
CA TYR A 45 3.16 -0.81 -19.86
C TYR A 45 2.33 0.37 -20.40
N VAL A 46 1.63 1.11 -19.53
CA VAL A 46 0.85 2.30 -19.93
C VAL A 46 1.74 3.38 -20.54
N ARG A 47 2.97 3.52 -20.05
CA ARG A 47 3.97 4.44 -20.60
C ARG A 47 4.46 4.00 -21.97
N ASP A 48 4.86 2.73 -22.10
CA ASP A 48 5.34 2.19 -23.37
C ASP A 48 4.23 2.30 -24.45
N LEU A 49 2.97 2.06 -24.07
CA LEU A 49 1.81 2.29 -24.94
C LEU A 49 1.68 3.75 -25.37
N ARG A 50 1.79 4.69 -24.43
CA ARG A 50 1.71 6.13 -24.73
C ARG A 50 2.84 6.57 -25.66
N ASP A 51 4.06 6.12 -25.40
CA ASP A 51 5.22 6.44 -26.23
C ASP A 51 5.06 5.87 -27.64
N PHE A 52 4.49 4.66 -27.77
CA PHE A 52 4.15 4.08 -29.06
C PHE A 52 3.09 4.90 -29.82
N ASP A 53 2.04 5.36 -29.12
CA ASP A 53 0.97 6.15 -29.74
C ASP A 53 1.40 7.56 -30.15
N GLN A 54 2.36 8.14 -29.43
CA GLN A 54 2.94 9.45 -29.76
C GLN A 54 4.06 9.37 -30.82
N ALA A 55 4.61 8.19 -31.08
CA ALA A 55 5.70 8.01 -32.04
C ALA A 55 5.22 8.09 -33.50
N PHE A 56 5.84 8.99 -34.27
CA PHE A 56 5.67 9.06 -35.72
C PHE A 56 7.03 9.09 -36.43
N PRO A 57 7.30 8.17 -37.39
CA PRO A 57 6.43 7.06 -37.82
C PRO A 57 6.32 5.96 -36.76
N LYS A 58 5.19 5.21 -36.77
CA LYS A 58 4.98 4.11 -35.80
C LYS A 58 6.09 3.05 -35.91
N PRO A 59 6.63 2.54 -34.79
CA PRO A 59 7.61 1.46 -34.78
C PRO A 59 7.11 0.21 -35.52
N LYS A 60 8.01 -0.47 -36.26
CA LYS A 60 7.67 -1.65 -37.09
C LYS A 60 7.27 -2.91 -36.28
N GLY A 61 7.39 -2.88 -34.95
CA GLY A 61 7.09 -3.99 -34.05
C GLY A 61 5.62 -4.11 -33.62
N GLY A 62 4.76 -3.16 -34.00
CA GLY A 62 3.40 -3.09 -33.48
C GLY A 62 3.33 -2.55 -32.04
N GLU A 63 2.15 -2.60 -31.45
CA GLU A 63 1.91 -2.16 -30.06
C GLU A 63 2.73 -3.01 -29.07
N PRO A 64 3.19 -2.43 -27.94
CA PRO A 64 3.93 -3.17 -26.93
C PRO A 64 3.06 -4.27 -26.30
N ASP A 65 3.66 -5.43 -26.02
CA ASP A 65 3.00 -6.55 -25.36
C ASP A 65 3.01 -6.40 -23.82
N THR A 66 1.97 -6.91 -23.17
CA THR A 66 1.92 -6.98 -21.70
C THR A 66 2.85 -8.07 -21.15
N LEU A 67 3.53 -7.79 -20.03
CA LEU A 67 4.41 -8.77 -19.36
C LEU A 67 3.64 -9.97 -18.78
N ILE A 68 2.41 -9.76 -18.30
CA ILE A 68 1.55 -10.82 -17.77
C ILE A 68 0.40 -11.02 -18.77
N PRO A 69 0.21 -12.23 -19.32
CA PRO A 69 -0.87 -12.49 -20.27
C PRO A 69 -2.23 -12.07 -19.72
N SER A 70 -3.02 -11.36 -20.53
CA SER A 70 -4.38 -10.87 -20.22
C SER A 70 -4.48 -9.63 -19.32
N MET A 71 -3.37 -8.95 -18.96
CA MET A 71 -3.44 -7.66 -18.25
C MET A 71 -4.14 -6.58 -19.08
N ASP A 72 -3.92 -6.59 -20.39
CA ASP A 72 -4.53 -5.67 -21.37
C ASP A 72 -6.07 -5.64 -21.28
N LYS A 73 -6.70 -6.79 -21.01
CA LYS A 73 -8.16 -6.92 -20.94
C LYS A 73 -8.78 -6.19 -19.77
N LEU A 74 -8.05 -6.02 -18.67
CA LEU A 74 -8.53 -5.38 -17.45
C LEU A 74 -8.49 -3.85 -17.53
N LYS A 75 -7.70 -3.26 -18.44
CA LYS A 75 -7.54 -1.80 -18.59
C LYS A 75 -7.31 -1.13 -17.22
N ASP A 76 -8.07 -0.11 -16.87
CA ASP A 76 -7.91 0.62 -15.61
C ASP A 76 -8.19 -0.23 -14.36
N TRP A 77 -8.85 -1.40 -14.49
CA TRP A 77 -9.03 -2.32 -13.35
C TRP A 77 -7.71 -2.91 -12.84
N ASN A 78 -6.64 -2.89 -13.65
CA ASN A 78 -5.31 -3.28 -13.15
C ASN A 78 -4.87 -2.41 -11.96
N TRP A 79 -5.24 -1.12 -11.96
CA TRP A 79 -4.96 -0.25 -10.80
C TRP A 79 -5.67 -0.73 -9.55
N ALA A 80 -6.96 -1.06 -9.65
CA ALA A 80 -7.74 -1.56 -8.53
C ALA A 80 -7.20 -2.89 -7.99
N VAL A 81 -6.72 -3.78 -8.87
CA VAL A 81 -6.08 -5.04 -8.46
C VAL A 81 -4.77 -4.79 -7.72
N GLY A 82 -3.89 -3.95 -8.28
CA GLY A 82 -2.60 -3.64 -7.68
C GLY A 82 -2.73 -2.98 -6.30
N PHE A 83 -3.51 -1.90 -6.20
CA PHE A 83 -3.76 -1.23 -4.92
C PHE A 83 -4.58 -2.08 -3.95
N GLY A 84 -5.53 -2.88 -4.46
CA GLY A 84 -6.29 -3.83 -3.67
C GLY A 84 -5.39 -4.85 -2.96
N LEU A 85 -4.40 -5.40 -3.66
CA LEU A 85 -3.41 -6.30 -3.05
C LEU A 85 -2.59 -5.61 -1.95
N ILE A 86 -2.18 -4.36 -2.17
CA ILE A 86 -1.49 -3.56 -1.15
C ILE A 86 -2.37 -3.39 0.09
N PHE A 87 -3.63 -2.98 -0.08
CA PHE A 87 -4.57 -2.77 1.02
C PHE A 87 -4.89 -4.06 1.77
N ILE A 88 -5.10 -5.18 1.07
CA ILE A 88 -5.31 -6.50 1.68
C ILE A 88 -4.08 -6.92 2.48
N GLY A 89 -2.88 -6.70 1.94
CA GLY A 89 -1.62 -6.98 2.64
C GLY A 89 -1.49 -6.16 3.94
N LEU A 90 -1.85 -4.88 3.90
CA LEU A 90 -1.87 -3.99 5.08
C LEU A 90 -2.93 -4.39 6.11
N ILE A 91 -4.15 -4.74 5.68
CA ILE A 91 -5.21 -5.24 6.57
C ILE A 91 -4.77 -6.54 7.24
N ALA A 92 -4.16 -7.47 6.49
CA ALA A 92 -3.60 -8.69 7.07
C ALA A 92 -2.46 -8.39 8.06
N ALA A 93 -1.71 -7.30 7.84
CA ALA A 93 -0.66 -6.84 8.73
C ALA A 93 -1.22 -6.22 10.02
N ALA A 94 -2.50 -5.82 10.07
CA ALA A 94 -3.15 -5.30 11.28
C ALA A 94 -3.50 -6.38 12.32
N HIS A 95 -3.23 -7.65 12.05
CA HIS A 95 -3.58 -8.75 12.96
C HIS A 95 -2.65 -8.79 14.21
N PRO A 96 -3.14 -9.10 15.42
CA PRO A 96 -2.34 -9.07 16.66
C PRO A 96 -1.12 -10.01 16.69
N LYS A 97 -1.10 -11.02 15.80
CA LYS A 97 0.05 -11.92 15.61
C LYS A 97 1.20 -11.31 14.81
N THR A 98 1.03 -10.13 14.24
CA THR A 98 2.09 -9.38 13.57
C THR A 98 2.63 -8.31 14.53
N PRO A 99 3.85 -7.79 14.32
CA PRO A 99 4.36 -6.67 15.11
C PRO A 99 3.58 -5.37 14.90
N LEU A 100 2.96 -5.16 13.73
CA LEU A 100 2.16 -3.96 13.43
C LEU A 100 0.76 -4.01 14.05
N GLY A 101 0.23 -5.19 14.39
CA GLY A 101 -1.11 -5.34 14.94
C GLY A 101 -1.20 -5.37 16.47
N ARG A 102 -0.10 -5.07 17.20
CA ARG A 102 -0.08 -5.11 18.68
C ARG A 102 0.68 -3.95 19.30
N GLY A 103 0.26 -3.52 20.50
CA GLY A 103 0.91 -2.47 21.28
C GLY A 103 1.16 -1.19 20.46
N ARG A 104 2.39 -0.68 20.49
CA ARG A 104 2.79 0.55 19.76
C ARG A 104 2.74 0.39 18.23
N GLY A 105 2.78 -0.83 17.71
CA GLY A 105 2.72 -1.11 16.27
C GLY A 105 1.41 -0.65 15.64
N VAL A 106 0.31 -0.74 16.38
CA VAL A 106 -1.02 -0.31 15.92
C VAL A 106 -1.03 1.19 15.65
N VAL A 107 -0.44 1.97 16.54
CA VAL A 107 -0.34 3.43 16.42
C VAL A 107 0.51 3.82 15.21
N VAL A 108 1.65 3.14 15.03
CA VAL A 108 2.54 3.37 13.89
C VAL A 108 1.84 3.00 12.57
N GLY A 109 1.12 1.88 12.54
CA GLY A 109 0.34 1.46 11.37
C GLY A 109 -0.80 2.42 11.02
N MET A 110 -1.58 2.84 12.02
CA MET A 110 -2.68 3.79 11.87
C MET A 110 -2.19 5.15 11.35
N LEU A 111 -1.24 5.77 12.06
CA LEU A 111 -0.70 7.08 11.67
C LEU A 111 0.04 7.00 10.33
N GLY A 112 0.78 5.92 10.09
CA GLY A 112 1.45 5.69 8.81
C GLY A 112 0.47 5.67 7.65
N CYS A 113 -0.62 4.90 7.74
CA CYS A 113 -1.64 4.83 6.69
C CYS A 113 -2.33 6.19 6.47
N PHE A 114 -2.65 6.92 7.55
CA PHE A 114 -3.28 8.24 7.43
C PHE A 114 -2.36 9.28 6.80
N LEU A 115 -1.10 9.33 7.22
CA LEU A 115 -0.11 10.26 6.65
C LEU A 115 0.18 9.93 5.19
N ILE A 116 0.32 8.65 4.84
CA ILE A 116 0.51 8.22 3.45
C ILE A 116 -0.72 8.61 2.61
N GLY A 117 -1.93 8.33 3.08
CA GLY A 117 -3.16 8.70 2.37
C GLY A 117 -3.31 10.21 2.18
N LEU A 118 -2.99 11.00 3.21
CA LEU A 118 -3.01 12.46 3.13
C LEU A 118 -1.98 13.00 2.15
N ILE A 119 -0.71 12.57 2.28
CA ILE A 119 0.37 12.97 1.37
C ILE A 119 0.01 12.61 -0.08
N TRP A 120 -0.59 11.43 -0.30
CA TRP A 120 -1.03 11.00 -1.63
C TRP A 120 -2.04 11.96 -2.26
N ILE A 121 -3.14 12.24 -1.55
CA ILE A 121 -4.19 13.13 -2.05
C ILE A 121 -3.65 14.55 -2.23
N CYS A 122 -2.87 15.07 -1.27
CA CYS A 122 -2.26 16.39 -1.39
C CYS A 122 -1.34 16.48 -2.61
N THR A 123 -0.51 15.47 -2.84
CA THR A 123 0.37 15.41 -4.02
C THR A 123 -0.45 15.40 -5.30
N PHE A 124 -1.49 14.56 -5.38
CA PHE A 124 -2.40 14.55 -6.53
C PHE A 124 -3.03 15.92 -6.80
N TYR A 125 -3.54 16.61 -5.77
CA TYR A 125 -4.15 17.93 -5.95
C TYR A 125 -3.16 19.02 -6.36
N VAL A 126 -1.93 19.00 -5.84
CA VAL A 126 -0.88 19.95 -6.24
C VAL A 126 -0.53 19.81 -7.73
N PHE A 127 -0.74 18.62 -8.29
CA PHE A 127 -0.38 18.29 -9.65
C PHE A 127 -1.57 18.08 -10.59
N ALA A 128 -2.80 18.34 -10.13
CA ALA A 128 -4.02 18.04 -10.88
C ALA A 128 -4.15 18.83 -12.20
N ASP A 129 -3.50 19.99 -12.31
CA ASP A 129 -3.52 20.85 -13.50
C ASP A 129 -2.49 20.45 -14.57
N ARG A 130 -1.68 19.41 -14.32
CA ARG A 130 -0.67 18.92 -15.28
C ARG A 130 -1.29 17.93 -16.27
N PRO A 131 -0.84 17.92 -17.54
CA PRO A 131 -1.30 16.96 -18.54
C PRO A 131 -1.02 15.51 -18.11
N GLU A 132 -1.92 14.62 -18.54
CA GLU A 132 -1.84 13.18 -18.27
C GLU A 132 -0.47 12.63 -18.74
N GLY A 133 0.19 11.89 -17.84
CA GLY A 133 1.47 11.26 -18.14
C GLY A 133 2.74 12.04 -17.81
N GLU A 134 2.64 13.32 -17.44
CA GLU A 134 3.80 14.11 -17.02
C GLU A 134 4.38 13.60 -15.69
N ILE A 135 3.52 13.07 -14.81
CA ILE A 135 3.91 12.59 -13.50
C ILE A 135 3.70 11.08 -13.41
N TRP A 136 4.75 10.40 -13.00
CA TRP A 136 4.72 8.95 -12.81
C TRP A 136 3.58 8.54 -11.88
N LEU A 137 2.77 7.58 -12.32
CA LEU A 137 1.69 6.95 -11.57
C LEU A 137 0.47 7.86 -11.33
N LEU A 138 0.65 9.10 -10.85
CA LEU A 138 -0.46 10.00 -10.54
C LEU A 138 -1.23 10.47 -11.78
N GLY A 139 -0.53 10.70 -12.90
CA GLY A 139 -1.17 11.16 -14.14
C GLY A 139 -2.07 10.11 -14.77
N ASP A 140 -1.71 8.82 -14.64
CA ASP A 140 -2.41 7.71 -15.31
C ASP A 140 -3.59 7.17 -14.48
N LEU A 141 -3.66 7.50 -13.18
CA LEU A 141 -4.75 7.09 -12.28
C LEU A 141 -5.99 7.99 -12.36
N GLY A 142 -5.83 9.25 -12.77
CA GLY A 142 -6.93 10.23 -12.81
C GLY A 142 -7.72 10.30 -11.49
N GLN A 143 -9.04 10.07 -11.56
CA GLN A 143 -9.94 10.09 -10.39
C GLN A 143 -9.64 8.97 -9.37
N LEU A 144 -9.02 7.85 -9.79
CA LEU A 144 -8.68 6.75 -8.89
C LEU A 144 -7.65 7.14 -7.83
N ASN A 145 -6.91 8.23 -8.02
CA ASN A 145 -6.03 8.78 -6.98
C ASN A 145 -6.78 9.12 -5.68
N LEU A 146 -7.99 9.66 -5.79
CA LEU A 146 -8.84 9.93 -4.63
C LEU A 146 -9.29 8.64 -3.96
N ALA A 147 -9.63 7.62 -4.75
CA ALA A 147 -10.00 6.30 -4.24
C ALA A 147 -8.84 5.62 -3.50
N VAL A 148 -7.60 5.72 -4.00
CA VAL A 148 -6.39 5.20 -3.33
C VAL A 148 -6.18 5.89 -1.99
N GLY A 149 -6.27 7.22 -1.94
CA GLY A 149 -6.13 7.98 -0.70
C GLY A 149 -7.19 7.62 0.34
N ILE A 150 -8.46 7.49 -0.08
CA ILE A 150 -9.56 7.00 0.79
C ILE A 150 -9.30 5.56 1.24
N GLY A 151 -8.75 4.71 0.37
CA GLY A 151 -8.35 3.34 0.69
C GLY A 151 -7.33 3.29 1.83
N PHE A 152 -6.29 4.12 1.79
CA PHE A 152 -5.32 4.24 2.88
C PHE A 152 -5.97 4.69 4.19
N MET A 153 -6.92 5.63 4.13
CA MET A 153 -7.69 6.03 5.32
C MET A 153 -8.55 4.88 5.87
N ALA A 154 -9.23 4.11 5.02
CA ALA A 154 -10.01 2.95 5.44
C ALA A 154 -9.14 1.87 6.13
N VAL A 155 -7.95 1.61 5.57
CA VAL A 155 -6.97 0.70 6.18
C VAL A 155 -6.48 1.23 7.52
N GLY A 156 -6.20 2.53 7.65
CA GLY A 156 -5.81 3.15 8.92
C GLY A 156 -6.86 2.98 10.02
N PHE A 157 -8.16 3.09 9.69
CA PHE A 157 -9.24 2.77 10.64
C PHE A 157 -9.26 1.29 11.05
N THR A 158 -8.86 0.39 10.15
CA THR A 158 -8.74 -1.03 10.50
C THR A 158 -7.67 -1.27 11.57
N PHE A 159 -6.56 -0.52 11.53
CA PHE A 159 -5.60 -0.53 12.64
C PHE A 159 -6.20 0.09 13.92
N ALA A 160 -6.94 1.19 13.81
CA ALA A 160 -7.54 1.87 14.97
C ALA A 160 -8.51 0.98 15.77
N THR A 161 -9.18 0.01 15.14
CA THR A 161 -10.10 -0.92 15.83
C THR A 161 -9.41 -2.08 16.55
N ARG A 162 -8.08 -2.22 16.43
CA ARG A 162 -7.30 -3.35 16.97
C ARG A 162 -6.47 -2.98 18.20
N TRP A 163 -6.85 -1.93 18.90
CA TRP A 163 -6.23 -1.57 20.19
C TRP A 163 -6.61 -2.59 21.26
N GLU A 164 -5.71 -3.53 21.52
CA GLU A 164 -5.66 -4.41 22.70
C GLU A 164 -4.30 -4.27 23.39
#